data_AF-A0A9W8IPD2-F1
#
_entry.id   AF-A0A9W8IPD2-F1
#
_cell.length_a   1.000
_cell.length_b   1.000
_cell.length_c   1.000
_cell.angle_alpha   90.00
_cell.angle_beta   90.00
_cell.angle_gamma   90.00
#
_symmetry.space_group_name_H-M   'P 1'
#
loop_
_entity.id
_entity.type
_entity.pdbx_description
1 polymer ?
#
loop_
_entity_poly.entity_id
_entity_poly.type
_entity_poly.pdbx_seq_one_letter_code
_entity_poly.pdbx_strand_id
1 'polypeptide(L)'
;MLNSSWHTSCKAYAGSRQYRSTSAPVTAISALETIAKRNPALNAFASHITLAEIGSSETSDGPLKEWPIAVKANITTTLPSATSCASRALDTCISPYQATIVDSLEGAGAVVVGKTNMDEFGMGSKNMFSIYGAAINPHTPSSDVR
;
A
#
# COMPACT_ATOMS: atom_id res chain seq x y z
N MET A 1 34.81 -21.72 9.03
CA MET A 1 33.76 -21.98 8.02
C MET A 1 32.44 -21.47 8.58
N LEU A 2 32.01 -20.27 8.18
CA LEU A 2 30.69 -19.70 8.53
C LEU A 2 30.07 -19.21 7.22
N ASN A 3 28.91 -19.76 6.87
CA ASN A 3 28.23 -19.53 5.59
C ASN A 3 27.62 -18.13 5.53
N SER A 4 27.97 -17.42 4.47
CA SER A 4 27.66 -16.02 4.15
C SER A 4 26.37 -15.84 3.33
N SER A 5 25.23 -16.40 3.77
CA SER A 5 23.99 -16.43 2.97
C SER A 5 22.96 -15.33 3.27
N TRP A 6 23.32 -14.22 3.92
CA TRP A 6 22.36 -13.18 4.34
C TRP A 6 22.45 -11.84 3.60
N HIS A 7 23.20 -11.73 2.49
CA HIS A 7 23.44 -10.45 1.81
C HIS A 7 22.80 -10.33 0.41
N THR A 8 21.53 -10.66 0.26
CA THR A 8 20.79 -10.29 -0.97
C THR A 8 19.52 -9.53 -0.61
N SER A 9 19.71 -8.34 -0.04
CA SER A 9 18.65 -7.37 0.22
C SER A 9 18.78 -6.19 -0.75
N CYS A 10 17.67 -5.89 -1.42
CA CYS A 10 17.33 -4.72 -2.25
C CYS A 10 18.19 -4.32 -3.46
N LYS A 11 19.52 -4.52 -3.49
CA LYS A 11 20.34 -4.08 -4.64
C LYS A 11 20.19 -4.92 -5.91
N ALA A 12 19.78 -6.19 -5.79
CA ALA A 12 19.56 -7.07 -6.94
C ALA A 12 18.25 -6.78 -7.70
N TYR A 13 17.35 -5.96 -7.14
CA TYR A 13 16.01 -5.74 -7.70
C TYR A 13 15.95 -4.67 -8.80
N ALA A 14 16.91 -3.74 -8.86
CA ALA A 14 16.89 -2.65 -9.83
C ALA A 14 17.54 -3.03 -11.19
N GLY A 15 18.36 -4.08 -11.25
CA GLY A 15 19.27 -4.30 -12.38
C GLY A 15 19.11 -5.58 -13.18
N SER A 16 18.31 -6.56 -12.75
CA SER A 16 18.21 -7.82 -13.49
C SER A 16 16.91 -8.56 -13.24
N ARG A 17 16.27 -9.00 -14.34
CA ARG A 17 15.04 -9.80 -14.42
C ARG A 17 13.74 -9.04 -14.17
N GLN A 18 13.25 -8.49 -15.29
CA GLN A 18 11.85 -8.53 -15.73
C GLN A 18 11.07 -9.65 -15.03
N TYR A 19 10.31 -9.30 -13.99
CA TYR A 19 9.23 -10.15 -13.50
C TYR A 19 8.31 -10.39 -14.70
N ARG A 20 8.24 -11.63 -15.15
CA ARG A 20 7.37 -12.04 -16.26
C ARG A 20 5.92 -11.97 -15.78
N SER A 21 5.38 -10.76 -15.67
CA SER A 21 3.93 -10.56 -15.74
C SER A 21 3.58 -10.47 -17.21
N THR A 22 2.72 -11.36 -17.69
CA THR A 22 2.20 -11.39 -19.07
C THR A 22 1.17 -10.28 -19.32
N SER A 23 1.25 -9.14 -18.62
CA SER A 23 0.29 -8.04 -18.69
C SER A 23 1.00 -6.69 -18.78
N ALA A 24 0.33 -5.71 -19.37
CA ALA A 24 0.76 -4.32 -19.46
C ALA A 24 1.30 -3.78 -18.10
N PRO A 25 2.22 -2.79 -18.12
CA PRO A 25 2.75 -2.19 -16.88
C PRO A 25 1.59 -1.75 -15.98
N VAL A 26 1.66 -2.11 -14.70
CA VAL A 26 0.67 -1.68 -13.70
C VAL A 26 0.97 -0.21 -13.40
N THR A 27 0.06 0.67 -13.79
CA THR A 27 0.13 2.10 -13.56
C THR A 27 -0.74 2.47 -12.36
N ALA A 28 -0.56 3.67 -11.82
CA ALA A 28 -1.45 4.20 -10.78
C ALA A 28 -2.93 4.14 -11.19
N ILE A 29 -3.23 4.45 -12.45
CA ILE A 29 -4.60 4.40 -13.00
C ILE A 29 -5.17 2.98 -12.97
N SER A 30 -4.46 2.00 -13.54
CA SER A 30 -4.97 0.62 -13.59
C SER A 30 -5.04 -0.03 -12.20
N ALA A 31 -4.17 0.39 -11.27
CA ALA A 31 -4.26 0.02 -9.87
C ALA A 31 -5.54 0.56 -9.21
N LEU A 32 -5.88 1.84 -9.39
CA LEU A 32 -7.10 2.42 -8.83
C LEU A 32 -8.37 1.78 -9.40
N GLU A 33 -8.41 1.48 -10.70
CA GLU A 33 -9.53 0.74 -11.30
C GLU A 33 -9.69 -0.66 -10.67
N THR A 34 -8.57 -1.33 -10.43
CA THR A 34 -8.54 -2.65 -9.78
C THR A 34 -9.01 -2.55 -8.32
N ILE A 35 -8.58 -1.52 -7.59
CA ILE A 35 -8.99 -1.23 -6.21
C ILE A 35 -10.50 -0.99 -6.18
N ALA A 36 -11.03 -0.11 -7.03
CA ALA A 36 -12.46 0.17 -7.09
C ALA A 36 -13.29 -1.10 -7.35
N LYS A 37 -12.79 -1.99 -8.22
CA LYS A 37 -13.48 -3.24 -8.57
C LYS A 37 -13.40 -4.31 -7.46
N ARG A 38 -12.26 -4.45 -6.79
CA ARG A 38 -11.99 -5.60 -5.90
C ARG A 38 -12.10 -5.26 -4.41
N ASN A 39 -11.80 -4.03 -4.01
CA ASN A 39 -11.78 -3.65 -2.60
C ASN A 39 -13.13 -3.85 -1.89
N PRO A 40 -14.31 -3.65 -2.51
CA PRO A 40 -15.58 -3.94 -1.85
C PRO A 40 -15.74 -5.40 -1.38
N ALA A 41 -15.09 -6.35 -2.06
CA ALA A 41 -15.11 -7.76 -1.68
C ALA A 41 -13.94 -8.17 -0.76
N LEU A 42 -12.81 -7.46 -0.83
CA LEU A 42 -11.57 -7.83 -0.14
C LEU A 42 -11.28 -7.01 1.13
N ASN A 43 -11.81 -5.79 1.21
CA ASN A 43 -11.56 -4.85 2.31
C ASN A 43 -10.06 -4.67 2.62
N ALA A 44 -9.23 -4.62 1.57
CA ALA A 44 -7.78 -4.53 1.67
C ALA A 44 -7.30 -3.09 1.92
N PHE A 45 -8.07 -2.09 1.50
CA PHE A 45 -7.82 -0.66 1.68
C PHE A 45 -8.84 -0.07 2.64
N ALA A 46 -8.34 0.65 3.65
CA ALA A 46 -9.16 1.50 4.52
C ALA A 46 -9.51 2.82 3.82
N SER A 47 -8.56 3.39 3.06
CA SER A 47 -8.80 4.54 2.18
C SER A 47 -7.87 4.48 0.96
N HIS A 48 -8.28 5.11 -0.14
CA HIS A 48 -7.48 5.22 -1.35
C HIS A 48 -7.83 6.52 -2.07
N ILE A 49 -6.87 7.02 -2.85
CA ILE A 49 -7.09 8.20 -3.69
C ILE A 49 -7.96 7.83 -4.89
N THR A 50 -8.52 8.85 -5.53
CA THR A 50 -9.32 8.77 -6.73
C THR A 50 -8.49 9.10 -7.96
N LEU A 51 -9.00 8.77 -9.15
CA LEU A 51 -8.33 9.09 -10.42
C LEU A 51 -8.06 10.59 -10.59
N ALA A 52 -8.92 11.45 -10.02
CA ALA A 52 -8.76 12.90 -10.07
C ALA A 52 -7.55 13.41 -9.25
N GLU A 53 -7.18 12.68 -8.20
CA GLU A 53 -6.09 13.04 -7.28
C GLU A 53 -4.71 12.59 -7.78
N ILE A 54 -4.65 11.73 -8.81
CA ILE A 54 -3.37 11.34 -9.45
C ILE A 54 -2.70 12.56 -10.11
N GLY A 55 -3.48 13.42 -10.78
CA GLY A 55 -2.96 14.54 -11.57
C GLY A 55 -2.38 15.71 -10.77
N SER A 56 -2.54 15.72 -9.44
CA SER A 56 -1.93 16.72 -8.57
C SER A 56 -0.52 16.35 -8.09
N SER A 57 -0.04 15.15 -8.42
CA SER A 57 1.25 14.63 -7.98
C SER A 57 2.26 14.67 -9.13
N GLU A 58 3.14 15.68 -9.14
CA GLU A 58 4.34 15.67 -9.99
C GLU A 58 5.27 14.53 -9.55
N THR A 59 5.28 13.40 -10.26
CA THR A 59 6.14 12.26 -9.94
C THR A 59 7.56 12.50 -10.46
N SER A 60 8.58 12.23 -9.64
CA SER A 60 9.97 12.34 -10.08
C SER A 60 10.33 11.27 -11.12
N ASP A 61 11.32 11.57 -11.97
CA ASP A 61 11.87 10.64 -12.99
C ASP A 61 12.77 9.52 -12.39
N GLY A 62 12.39 8.99 -11.23
CA GLY A 62 13.15 7.99 -10.51
C GLY A 62 12.89 6.54 -10.94
N PRO A 63 13.56 5.56 -10.31
CA PRO A 63 13.46 4.14 -10.66
C PRO A 63 12.07 3.52 -10.41
N LEU A 64 11.21 4.20 -9.65
CA LEU A 64 9.84 3.80 -9.37
C LEU A 64 8.82 4.71 -10.05
N LYS A 65 9.22 5.46 -11.09
CA LYS A 65 8.33 6.35 -11.84
C LYS A 65 6.97 5.71 -12.13
N GLU A 66 5.92 6.37 -11.69
CA GLU A 66 4.50 5.98 -11.85
C GLU A 66 4.11 4.64 -11.21
N TRP A 67 5.00 4.04 -10.41
CA TRP A 67 4.73 2.77 -9.77
C TRP A 67 3.74 2.94 -8.61
N PRO A 68 2.57 2.28 -8.63
CA PRO A 68 1.61 2.40 -7.55
C PRO A 68 2.08 1.66 -6.31
N ILE A 69 2.01 2.32 -5.15
CA ILE A 69 2.30 1.75 -3.85
C ILE A 69 1.16 1.98 -2.87
N ALA A 70 0.92 0.99 -2.02
CA ALA A 70 -0.02 1.09 -0.91
C ALA A 70 0.76 1.15 0.41
N VAL A 71 0.30 1.99 1.33
CA VAL A 71 0.99 2.24 2.60
C VAL A 71 0.12 1.74 3.76
N LYS A 72 0.70 1.07 4.75
CA LYS A 72 -0.07 0.57 5.90
C LYS A 72 -0.67 1.75 6.69
N ALA A 73 -1.92 1.65 7.16
CA ALA A 73 -2.63 2.76 7.82
C ALA A 73 -2.03 3.23 9.17
N ASN A 74 -0.97 2.60 9.67
CA ASN A 74 -0.17 3.05 10.81
C ASN A 74 1.13 3.78 10.41
N ILE A 75 1.37 3.94 9.12
CA ILE A 75 2.47 4.75 8.57
C ILE A 75 1.88 6.12 8.22
N THR A 76 2.55 7.18 8.66
CA THR A 76 2.12 8.56 8.43
C THR A 76 2.34 8.96 6.98
N THR A 77 1.30 9.54 6.36
CA THR A 77 1.36 10.13 5.02
C THR A 77 0.66 11.47 5.03
N THR A 78 1.06 12.36 4.13
CA THR A 78 0.43 13.67 3.89
C THR A 78 -0.80 13.58 2.99
N LEU A 79 -1.28 12.36 2.68
CA LEU A 79 -2.55 12.17 2.00
C LEU A 79 -3.69 12.80 2.83
N PRO A 80 -4.76 13.28 2.19
CA PRO A 80 -5.90 13.88 2.88
C PRO A 80 -6.72 12.88 3.71
N SER A 81 -6.32 11.61 3.78
CA SER A 81 -6.96 10.58 4.59
C SER A 81 -6.32 10.42 5.98
N ALA A 82 -7.10 10.02 6.97
CA ALA A 82 -6.59 9.80 8.33
C ALA A 82 -5.55 8.67 8.40
N THR A 83 -4.53 8.84 9.23
CA THR A 83 -3.66 7.75 9.71
C THR A 83 -4.32 7.16 10.95
N SER A 84 -5.34 6.33 10.72
CA SER A 84 -6.22 5.83 11.78
C SER A 84 -5.67 4.65 12.56
N CYS A 85 -4.62 3.99 12.08
CA CYS A 85 -4.12 2.73 12.64
C CYS A 85 -5.24 1.67 12.79
N ALA A 86 -6.29 1.74 11.96
CA ALA A 86 -7.50 0.94 12.10
C ALA A 86 -8.13 0.98 13.51
N SER A 87 -8.01 2.13 14.20
CA SER A 87 -8.57 2.40 15.52
C SER A 87 -9.58 3.53 15.46
N ARG A 88 -10.67 3.39 16.22
CA ARG A 88 -11.66 4.46 16.41
C ARG A 88 -11.07 5.68 17.10
N ALA A 89 -10.02 5.49 17.90
CA ALA A 89 -9.35 6.58 18.59
C ALA A 89 -8.67 7.58 17.63
N LEU A 90 -8.30 7.14 16.42
CA LEU A 90 -7.53 7.93 15.46
C LEU A 90 -8.22 8.10 14.11
N ASP A 91 -9.51 7.79 14.00
CA ASP A 91 -10.24 7.83 12.70
C ASP A 91 -10.30 9.23 12.06
N THR A 92 -10.02 10.28 12.84
CA THR A 92 -9.93 11.68 12.38
C THR A 92 -8.50 12.25 12.44
N CYS A 93 -7.49 11.41 12.70
CA CYS A 93 -6.10 11.82 12.85
C CYS A 93 -5.45 12.07 11.47
N ILE A 94 -5.47 13.33 11.01
CA ILE A 94 -4.69 13.76 9.84
C ILE A 94 -3.25 13.97 10.27
N SER A 95 -2.32 13.26 9.60
CA SER A 95 -0.91 13.34 9.97
C SER A 95 -0.30 14.67 9.50
N PRO A 96 0.45 15.40 10.35
CA PRO A 96 1.06 16.67 9.97
C PRO A 96 2.37 16.49 9.19
N TYR A 97 2.88 15.26 9.05
CA TYR A 97 4.13 14.97 8.35
C TYR A 97 4.04 13.64 7.60
N GLN A 98 4.94 13.47 6.63
CA GLN A 98 5.11 12.22 5.88
C GLN A 98 6.21 11.37 6.52
N ALA A 99 6.03 10.05 6.57
CA ALA A 99 7.09 9.16 7.04
C ALA A 99 8.26 9.14 6.04
N THR A 100 9.50 9.12 6.55
CA THR A 100 10.73 9.14 5.73
C THR A 100 10.79 8.06 4.65
N ILE A 101 10.22 6.88 4.91
CA ILE A 101 10.17 5.81 3.90
C ILE A 101 9.23 6.16 2.75
N VAL A 102 8.13 6.86 3.02
CA VAL A 102 7.19 7.32 2.00
C VAL A 102 7.83 8.44 1.19
N ASP A 103 8.53 9.39 1.85
CA ASP A 103 9.29 10.45 1.16
C ASP A 103 10.33 9.85 0.20
N SER A 104 11.01 8.79 0.64
CA SER A 104 12.00 8.08 -0.16
C SER A 104 11.39 7.38 -1.38
N LEU A 105 10.18 6.84 -1.25
CA LEU A 105 9.48 6.15 -2.33
C LEU A 105 8.90 7.15 -3.35
N GLU A 106 8.25 8.22 -2.88
CA GLU A 106 7.75 9.31 -3.73
C GLU A 106 8.91 10.04 -4.42
N GLY A 107 10.02 10.27 -3.71
CA GLY A 107 11.25 10.83 -4.27
C GLY A 107 11.89 9.94 -5.35
N ALA A 108 11.62 8.63 -5.34
CA ALA A 108 11.99 7.68 -6.39
C ALA A 108 10.96 7.56 -7.52
N GLY A 109 9.87 8.33 -7.48
CA GLY A 109 8.85 8.42 -8.53
C GLY A 109 7.60 7.58 -8.29
N ALA A 110 7.49 6.90 -7.14
CA ALA A 110 6.33 6.08 -6.81
C ALA A 110 5.08 6.95 -6.51
N VAL A 111 3.90 6.37 -6.71
CA VAL A 111 2.61 7.02 -6.44
C VAL A 111 1.90 6.28 -5.31
N VAL A 112 1.67 6.96 -4.17
CA VAL A 112 0.90 6.38 -3.06
C VAL A 112 -0.58 6.38 -3.41
N VAL A 113 -1.14 5.20 -3.69
CA VAL A 113 -2.54 5.06 -4.09
C VAL A 113 -3.52 4.95 -2.92
N GLY A 114 -3.04 4.68 -1.70
CA GLY A 114 -3.93 4.58 -0.55
C GLY A 114 -3.32 3.96 0.70
N LYS A 115 -4.15 3.92 1.75
CA LYS A 115 -3.85 3.31 3.06
C LYS A 115 -4.49 1.94 3.19
N THR A 116 -3.69 0.92 3.47
CA THR A 116 -4.18 -0.46 3.61
C THR A 116 -4.82 -0.70 4.97
N ASN A 117 -5.81 -1.58 4.98
CA ASN A 117 -6.48 -2.05 6.18
C ASN A 117 -5.53 -2.93 7.02
N MET A 118 -5.73 -2.97 8.33
CA MET A 118 -4.88 -3.68 9.28
C MET A 118 -5.63 -3.94 10.60
N ASP A 119 -5.15 -4.88 11.42
CA ASP A 119 -5.60 -4.96 12.82
C ASP A 119 -5.28 -3.66 13.56
N GLU A 120 -6.13 -3.31 14.53
CA GLU A 120 -5.99 -2.10 15.33
C GLU A 120 -4.59 -1.99 15.95
N PHE A 121 -3.90 -0.87 15.70
CA PHE A 121 -2.49 -0.61 16.08
C PHE A 121 -1.47 -1.65 15.60
N GLY A 122 -1.85 -2.54 14.69
CA GLY A 122 -1.03 -3.67 14.23
C GLY A 122 -0.99 -4.83 15.21
N MET A 123 -1.90 -4.84 16.19
CA MET A 123 -1.99 -5.83 17.25
C MET A 123 -2.91 -6.99 16.83
N GLY A 124 -2.44 -7.76 15.84
CA GLY A 124 -3.13 -8.94 15.37
C GLY A 124 -2.33 -9.63 14.27
N SER A 125 -2.71 -10.86 13.97
CA SER A 125 -1.98 -11.72 13.02
C SER A 125 -2.80 -12.09 11.78
N LYS A 126 -4.03 -11.60 11.69
CA LYS A 126 -5.01 -12.04 10.69
C LYS A 126 -5.78 -10.92 10.00
N ASN A 127 -5.66 -9.68 10.44
CA ASN A 127 -6.42 -8.54 9.94
C ASN A 127 -7.94 -8.71 10.12
N MET A 128 -8.35 -9.09 11.34
CA MET A 128 -9.76 -9.32 11.71
C MET A 128 -10.29 -8.29 12.71
N PHE A 129 -9.40 -7.65 13.46
CA PHE A 129 -9.73 -6.70 14.54
C PHE A 129 -9.62 -5.25 14.08
N SER A 130 -9.77 -5.00 12.78
CA SER A 130 -9.89 -3.65 12.25
C SER A 130 -11.26 -3.07 12.53
N ILE A 131 -11.34 -1.77 12.81
CA ILE A 131 -12.63 -1.05 12.87
C ILE A 131 -13.37 -1.02 11.52
N TYR A 132 -12.65 -1.22 10.42
CA TYR A 132 -13.20 -1.27 9.07
C TYR A 132 -13.70 -2.67 8.69
N GLY A 133 -13.58 -3.64 9.62
CA GLY A 133 -13.89 -5.05 9.38
C GLY A 133 -12.70 -5.83 8.82
N ALA A 134 -12.86 -7.15 8.75
CA ALA A 134 -11.78 -8.05 8.34
C ALA A 134 -11.38 -7.87 6.87
N ALA A 135 -10.09 -7.99 6.57
CA ALA A 135 -9.62 -8.14 5.20
C ALA A 135 -9.77 -9.61 4.76
N ILE A 136 -10.25 -9.82 3.54
CA ILE A 136 -10.54 -11.15 2.99
C ILE A 136 -9.39 -11.60 2.11
N ASN A 137 -8.96 -12.85 2.29
CA ASN A 137 -7.94 -13.45 1.45
C ASN A 137 -8.49 -13.68 0.02
N PRO A 138 -7.86 -13.10 -1.03
CA PRO A 138 -8.37 -13.17 -2.40
C PRO A 138 -8.29 -14.57 -3.04
N HIS A 139 -7.61 -15.53 -2.39
CA HIS A 139 -7.46 -16.90 -2.86
C HIS A 139 -8.42 -17.88 -2.21
N THR A 140 -9.20 -17.45 -1.23
CA THR A 140 -10.15 -18.31 -0.50
C THR A 140 -11.59 -17.81 -0.68
N PRO A 141 -12.59 -18.70 -0.62
CA PRO A 141 -13.99 -18.28 -0.61
C PRO A 141 -14.28 -17.34 0.55
N SER A 142 -15.11 -16.32 0.34
CA SER A 142 -15.44 -15.30 1.36
C SER A 142 -16.12 -15.85 2.61
N SER A 143 -16.61 -17.10 2.57
CA SER A 143 -17.18 -17.79 3.73
C SER A 143 -16.13 -18.22 4.76
N ASP A 144 -14.83 -18.14 4.45
CA ASP A 144 -13.75 -18.67 5.28
C ASP A 144 -12.93 -17.56 5.97
N VAL A 145 -13.63 -16.65 6.67
CA VAL A 145 -13.01 -15.61 7.51
C VAL A 145 -12.65 -16.25 8.87
N ARG A 146 -11.57 -17.05 8.93
CA ARG A 146 -11.16 -17.77 10.15
C ARG A 146 -9.82 -17.34 10.73
#